data_AF-A0A2D6G3B1-F1
#
_entry.id   AF-A0A2D6G3B1-F1
#
_cell.length_a   1.000
_cell.length_b   1.000
_cell.length_c   1.000
_cell.angle_alpha   90.00
_cell.angle_beta   90.00
_cell.angle_gamma   90.00
#
_symmetry.space_group_name_H-M   'P 1'
#
loop_
_entity.id
_entity.type
_entity.pdbx_description
1 polymer ?
#
loop_
_entity_poly.entity_id
_entity_poly.type
_entity_poly.pdbx_seq_one_letter_code
_entity_poly.pdbx_strand_id
1 'polypeptide(L)'
;MSVKFISKNFDVLQINMYGNKEVTDMDGSVIDERKYAERALIQFTPTTLFYGENGKEIFRIPGYLSPKFYRRAFAYVLDRGPQRKILLPRWSRDKLRAERAKGGS
;
A
#
# COMPACT_ATOMS: atom_id res chain seq x y z
N MET A 1 7.53 -10.88 -8.38
CA MET A 1 7.72 -9.85 -7.31
C MET A 1 8.28 -10.56 -6.12
N SER A 2 9.48 -10.19 -5.73
CA SER A 2 10.22 -10.81 -4.63
C SER A 2 10.13 -9.95 -3.38
N VAL A 3 10.41 -10.54 -2.21
CA VAL A 3 10.62 -9.80 -0.95
C VAL A 3 11.67 -8.69 -1.12
N LYS A 4 12.72 -8.95 -1.93
CA LYS A 4 13.76 -7.97 -2.28
C LYS A 4 13.19 -6.75 -3.02
N PHE A 5 12.18 -6.92 -3.87
CA PHE A 5 11.55 -5.77 -4.52
C PHE A 5 10.82 -4.90 -3.51
N ILE A 6 10.07 -5.49 -2.58
CA ILE A 6 9.29 -4.72 -1.60
C ILE A 6 10.23 -3.99 -0.65
N SER A 7 11.16 -4.70 0.00
CA SER A 7 12.15 -4.11 0.93
C SER A 7 13.06 -3.05 0.30
N LYS A 8 13.29 -3.06 -1.01
CA LYS A 8 14.07 -2.01 -1.70
C LYS A 8 13.27 -0.72 -1.90
N ASN A 9 11.95 -0.81 -1.99
CA ASN A 9 11.10 0.29 -2.43
C ASN A 9 10.10 0.78 -1.36
N PHE A 10 9.94 0.03 -0.27
CA PHE A 10 8.97 0.30 0.78
C PHE A 10 9.53 -0.08 2.14
N ASP A 11 9.30 0.81 3.11
CA ASP A 11 9.36 0.46 4.53
C ASP A 11 8.05 -0.22 4.91
N VAL A 12 8.15 -1.45 5.42
CA VAL A 12 6.98 -2.27 5.76
C VAL A 12 6.92 -2.48 7.25
N LEU A 13 5.83 -2.03 7.85
CA LEU A 13 5.51 -2.22 9.26
C LEU A 13 4.29 -3.12 9.39
N GLN A 14 4.37 -4.06 10.33
CA GLN A 14 3.23 -4.88 10.71
C GLN A 14 2.65 -4.33 12.00
N ILE A 15 1.36 -4.01 11.98
CA ILE A 15 0.60 -3.53 13.13
C ILE A 15 -0.40 -4.61 13.54
N ASN A 16 -0.41 -4.99 14.82
CA ASN A 16 -1.45 -5.82 15.39
C ASN A 16 -2.62 -4.93 15.86
N MET A 17 -3.79 -5.03 15.23
CA MET A 17 -4.94 -4.19 15.62
C MET A 17 -5.48 -4.45 17.04
N TYR A 18 -5.07 -5.55 17.67
CA TYR A 18 -5.34 -5.86 19.08
C TYR A 18 -4.09 -5.72 19.96
N GLY A 19 -2.98 -5.25 19.39
CA GLY A 19 -1.71 -5.10 20.06
C GLY A 19 -1.70 -3.88 20.97
N ASN A 20 -0.79 -3.92 21.94
CA ASN A 20 -0.56 -2.87 22.92
C ASN A 20 0.87 -2.30 22.83
N LYS A 21 1.62 -2.62 21.76
CA LYS A 21 2.95 -2.04 21.56
C LYS A 21 2.81 -0.56 21.22
N GLU A 22 3.75 0.24 21.71
CA GLU A 22 3.81 1.65 21.36
C GLU A 22 4.24 1.83 19.90
N VAL A 23 3.57 2.76 19.23
CA VAL A 23 3.87 3.21 17.87
C VAL A 23 3.81 4.73 17.82
N THR A 24 4.62 5.32 16.95
CA THR A 24 4.55 6.75 16.64
C THR A 24 3.70 6.91 15.39
N ASP A 25 2.55 7.58 15.52
CA ASP A 25 1.64 7.88 14.42
C ASP A 25 2.25 8.97 13.51
N MET A 26 1.68 9.18 12.32
CA MET A 26 2.18 10.12 11.32
C MET A 26 2.08 11.59 11.78
N ASP A 27 1.29 11.87 12.81
CA ASP A 27 1.19 13.19 13.46
C ASP A 27 2.20 13.39 14.61
N GLY A 28 3.06 12.40 14.88
CA GLY A 28 4.06 12.41 15.95
C GLY A 28 3.55 11.96 17.31
N SER A 29 2.25 11.64 17.46
CA SER A 29 1.72 11.12 18.72
C SER A 29 2.20 9.68 18.98
N VAL A 30 2.52 9.38 20.23
CA VAL A 30 2.85 8.03 20.69
C VAL A 30 1.59 7.38 21.24
N ILE A 31 1.14 6.30 20.61
CA ILE A 31 -0.10 5.58 20.92
C ILE A 31 0.15 4.07 20.84
N ASP A 32 -0.77 3.25 21.35
CA ASP A 32 -0.69 1.80 21.15
C ASP A 32 -1.18 1.38 19.75
N GLU A 33 -0.75 0.19 19.28
CA GLU A 33 -1.14 -0.36 17.97
C GLU A 33 -2.67 -0.41 17.77
N ARG A 34 -3.42 -0.76 18.82
CA ARG A 34 -4.89 -0.78 18.79
C ARG A 34 -5.46 0.61 18.51
N LYS A 35 -4.96 1.64 19.19
CA LYS A 35 -5.39 3.03 19.02
C LYS A 35 -5.03 3.55 17.64
N TYR A 36 -3.86 3.17 17.12
CA TYR A 36 -3.50 3.45 15.73
C TYR A 36 -4.51 2.82 14.76
N ALA A 37 -4.85 1.54 14.94
CA ALA A 37 -5.82 0.85 14.11
C ALA A 37 -7.23 1.49 14.16
N GLU A 38 -7.68 1.92 15.35
CA GLU A 38 -8.92 2.70 15.51
C GLU A 38 -8.88 4.01 14.70
N ARG A 39 -7.81 4.80 14.83
CA ARG A 39 -7.64 6.07 14.10
C ARG A 39 -7.59 5.89 12.59
N ALA A 40 -6.91 4.83 12.12
CA ALA A 40 -6.84 4.49 10.71
C ALA A 40 -8.13 3.84 10.16
N LEU A 41 -9.17 3.72 11.00
CA LEU A 41 -10.47 3.13 10.69
C LEU A 41 -10.36 1.69 10.17
N ILE A 42 -9.51 0.90 10.82
CA ILE A 42 -9.30 -0.51 10.46
C ILE A 42 -10.35 -1.37 11.15
N GLN A 43 -11.18 -2.02 10.34
CA GLN A 43 -12.27 -2.88 10.81
C GLN A 43 -11.99 -4.37 10.61
N PHE A 44 -11.12 -4.73 9.67
CA PHE A 44 -10.85 -6.11 9.28
C PHE A 44 -9.38 -6.33 9.00
N THR A 45 -8.90 -7.53 9.31
CA THR A 45 -7.56 -8.00 8.97
C THR A 45 -7.60 -9.08 7.88
N PRO A 46 -6.64 -9.11 6.94
CA PRO A 46 -5.57 -8.11 6.77
C PRO A 46 -6.10 -6.83 6.10
N THR A 47 -5.55 -5.68 6.49
CA THR A 47 -5.68 -4.42 5.73
C THR A 47 -4.28 -3.88 5.45
N THR A 48 -4.01 -3.51 4.19
CA THR A 48 -2.74 -2.88 3.81
C THR A 48 -2.97 -1.41 3.52
N LEU A 49 -2.28 -0.53 4.23
CA LEU A 49 -2.28 0.91 3.98
C LEU A 49 -0.96 1.29 3.32
N PHE A 50 -1.04 2.18 2.34
CA PHE A 50 0.12 2.81 1.70
C PHE A 50 0.14 4.28 2.08
N TYR A 51 1.26 4.72 2.64
CA TYR A 51 1.51 6.11 2.96
C TYR A 51 2.49 6.72 1.95
N GLY A 52 2.29 8.00 1.63
CA GLY A 52 3.27 8.79 0.91
C GLY A 52 4.36 9.32 1.84
N GLU A 53 5.43 9.87 1.28
CA GLU A 53 6.54 10.49 2.01
C GLU A 53 6.12 11.66 2.94
N ASN A 54 4.92 12.19 2.73
CA ASN A 54 4.33 13.26 3.55
C ASN A 54 3.42 12.73 4.69
N GLY A 55 3.45 11.43 4.98
CA GLY A 55 2.64 10.80 6.02
C GLY A 55 1.15 10.67 5.68
N LYS A 56 0.72 11.05 4.47
CA LYS A 56 -0.69 10.90 4.05
C LYS A 56 -0.94 9.50 3.50
N GLU A 57 -2.05 8.91 3.88
CA GLU A 57 -2.54 7.70 3.22
C GLU A 57 -2.87 8.01 1.75
N ILE A 58 -2.29 7.24 0.83
CA ILE A 58 -2.45 7.40 -0.62
C ILE A 58 -3.23 6.25 -1.24
N PHE A 59 -3.23 5.06 -0.62
CA PHE A 59 -3.95 3.91 -1.12
C PHE A 59 -4.20 2.90 0.00
N ARG A 60 -5.33 2.19 -0.04
CA ARG A 60 -5.64 1.11 0.89
C ARG A 60 -6.20 -0.11 0.18
N ILE A 61 -5.92 -1.28 0.77
CA ILE A 61 -6.47 -2.57 0.37
C ILE A 61 -7.17 -3.16 1.59
N PRO A 62 -8.51 -3.06 1.68
CA PRO A 62 -9.27 -3.75 2.71
C PRO A 62 -9.40 -5.23 2.34
N GLY A 63 -8.80 -6.11 3.14
CA GLY A 63 -8.91 -7.55 2.97
C GLY A 63 -7.78 -8.22 2.19
N TYR A 64 -7.85 -9.55 2.14
CA TYR A 64 -6.90 -10.38 1.41
C TYR A 64 -7.27 -10.46 -0.08
N LEU A 65 -6.31 -10.09 -0.94
CA LEU A 65 -6.44 -10.18 -2.39
C LEU A 65 -5.34 -11.05 -2.98
N SER A 66 -5.53 -11.49 -4.23
CA SER A 66 -4.58 -12.38 -4.90
C SER A 66 -3.15 -11.80 -4.95
N PRO A 67 -2.10 -12.64 -4.97
CA PRO A 67 -0.73 -12.17 -5.16
C PRO A 67 -0.54 -11.33 -6.43
N LYS A 68 -1.28 -11.64 -7.51
CA LYS A 68 -1.26 -10.84 -8.74
C LYS A 68 -1.78 -9.42 -8.51
N PHE A 69 -2.80 -9.25 -7.68
CA PHE A 69 -3.33 -7.94 -7.31
C PHE A 69 -2.31 -7.14 -6.50
N TYR A 70 -1.75 -7.72 -5.44
CA TYR A 70 -0.73 -7.06 -4.63
C TYR A 70 0.45 -6.57 -5.46
N ARG A 71 0.95 -7.40 -6.39
CA ARG A 71 2.02 -6.99 -7.32
C ARG A 71 1.67 -5.72 -8.10
N ARG A 72 0.44 -5.64 -8.61
CA ARG A 72 -0.04 -4.46 -9.33
C ARG A 72 -0.21 -3.26 -8.41
N ALA A 73 -0.73 -3.45 -7.19
CA ALA A 73 -0.92 -2.39 -6.21
C ALA A 73 0.39 -1.72 -5.82
N PHE A 74 1.42 -2.49 -5.47
CA PHE A 74 2.75 -1.95 -5.18
C PHE A 74 3.37 -1.22 -6.38
N ALA A 75 3.28 -1.80 -7.58
CA ALA A 75 3.78 -1.15 -8.80
C ALA A 75 3.00 0.14 -9.13
N TYR A 76 1.69 0.16 -8.87
CA TYR A 76 0.82 1.32 -9.04
C TYR A 76 1.17 2.45 -8.08
N VAL A 77 1.46 2.13 -6.82
CA VAL A 77 1.92 3.10 -5.82
C VAL A 77 3.29 3.67 -6.21
N LEU A 78 4.23 2.83 -6.65
CA LEU A 78 5.54 3.28 -7.12
C LEU A 78 5.49 4.18 -8.35
N ASP A 79 4.55 3.92 -9.27
CA ASP A 79 4.33 4.75 -10.48
C ASP A 79 3.59 6.07 -10.17
N ARG A 80 3.41 6.39 -8.88
CA ARG A 80 2.64 7.53 -8.37
C ARG A 80 1.21 7.59 -8.90
N GLY A 81 0.62 6.43 -9.17
CA GLY A 81 -0.74 6.31 -9.70
C GLY A 81 -1.80 6.99 -8.82
N PRO A 82 -1.82 6.76 -7.49
CA PRO A 82 -2.77 7.43 -6.60
C PRO A 82 -2.66 8.96 -6.63
N GLN A 83 -1.43 9.49 -6.61
CA GLN A 83 -1.15 10.92 -6.60
C GLN A 83 -1.58 11.59 -7.90
N ARG A 84 -1.48 10.87 -9.01
CA ARG A 84 -1.99 11.28 -10.34
C ARG A 84 -3.50 11.11 -10.49
N LYS A 85 -4.20 10.63 -9.45
CA LYS A 85 -5.64 10.37 -9.42
C LYS A 85 -6.10 9.39 -10.50
N ILE A 86 -5.26 8.41 -10.85
CA ILE A 86 -5.60 7.37 -11.83
C ILE A 86 -6.09 6.15 -11.09
N LEU A 87 -7.28 5.62 -11.37
CA LEU A 87 -7.75 4.40 -10.72
C LEU A 87 -6.86 3.18 -11.07
N LEU A 88 -6.56 2.32 -10.08
CA LEU A 88 -5.73 1.12 -10.25
C LEU A 88 -6.15 0.24 -11.46
N PRO A 89 -7.45 -0.06 -11.70
CA PRO A 89 -7.83 -0.85 -12.87
C PRO A 89 -7.50 -0.16 -14.21
N ARG A 90 -7.61 1.16 -14.27
CA ARG A 90 -7.26 1.95 -15.46
C ARG A 90 -5.74 1.94 -15.67
N TRP A 91 -4.99 2.28 -14.62
CA TRP A 91 -3.52 2.24 -14.63
C TRP A 91 -3.00 0.85 -15.06
N SER A 92 -3.57 -0.22 -14.52
CA SER A 92 -3.15 -1.59 -14.83
C SER A 92 -3.41 -1.94 -16.30
N ARG A 93 -4.50 -1.45 -16.90
CA ARG A 93 -4.81 -1.68 -18.32
C ARG A 93 -3.82 -0.96 -19.22
N ASP A 94 -3.53 0.31 -18.90
CA ASP A 94 -2.62 1.14 -19.68
C ASP A 94 -1.18 0.62 -19.60
N LYS A 95 -0.74 0.16 -18.42
CA LYS A 95 0.58 -0.47 -18.23
C LYS A 95 0.75 -1.74 -19.08
N LEU A 96 -0.25 -2.64 -19.06
CA LEU A 96 -0.21 -3.88 -19.84
C LEU A 96 -0.19 -3.62 -21.35
N ARG A 97 -0.89 -2.59 -21.83
CA ARG A 97 -0.85 -2.17 -23.24
C ARG A 97 0.55 -1.69 -23.63
N ALA A 98 1.18 -0.86 -22.79
CA ALA A 98 2.52 -0.35 -23.03
C ALA A 98 3.59 -1.47 -23.01
N GLU A 99 3.48 -2.44 -22.11
CA GLU A 99 4.40 -3.58 -22.05
C GLU A 99 4.29 -4.49 -23.29
N ARG A 100 3.08 -4.76 -23.77
CA ARG A 100 2.85 -5.52 -25.01
C ARG A 100 3.43 -4.83 -26.24
N ALA A 101 3.31 -3.50 -26.32
CA ALA A 101 3.89 -2.73 -27.41
C ALA A 101 5.43 -2.77 -27.42
N LYS A 102 6.06 -2.90 -26.24
CA LYS A 102 7.52 -2.97 -26.08
C LYS A 102 8.11 -4.37 -26.29
N GLY A 103 7.33 -5.43 -26.04
CA GLY A 103 7.76 -6.82 -26.19
C GLY A 103 7.43 -7.45 -27.56
N GLY A 104 6.84 -6.68 -28.47
CA GLY A 104 6.54 -7.10 -29.85
C GLY A 104 7.54 -6.55 -30.88
N SER A 105 8.77 -6.25 -30.46
CA SER A 105 9.89 -5.87 -31.33
C SER A 105 10.98 -6.93 -31.28
#